data_AF-A0AA35TP11-F1
#
_entry.id   AF-A0AA35TP11-F1
#
_cell.length_a   1.000
_cell.length_b   1.000
_cell.length_c   1.000
_cell.angle_alpha   90.00
_cell.angle_beta   90.00
_cell.angle_gamma   90.00
#
_symmetry.space_group_name_H-M   'P 1'
#
loop_
_entity.id
_entity.type
_entity.pdbx_description
1 polymer ?
#
loop_
_entity_poly.entity_id
_entity_poly.type
_entity_poly.pdbx_seq_one_letter_code
_entity_poly.pdbx_strand_id
1 'polypeptide(L)'
;MEVEEDKLTSESFDVHTYIRDVAREMDSSMELKRHKRAIQEVAEHTAQKLKQNVYQNYALFINTSKEISSLEAEMYQLSHMLNEHESLTRDLSNVALSAVEAEIGDAGTEAEKHSIASLLETVEGCSSVTEVPGRFLIYSSALTELHQETHEEVQLVQAFLLNDSLMVSSHIRRRKGPVRYKFQALYELDNMAIVEVKDSDALRNAFKILMFPDSHLYQATATVS
;
A
#
# COMPACT_ATOMS: atom_id res chain seq x y z
N MET A 1 -31.43 -56.21 0.58
CA MET A 1 -30.60 -55.71 -0.51
C MET A 1 -30.85 -54.21 -0.59
N GLU A 2 -29.82 -53.40 -0.37
CA GLU A 2 -29.94 -51.94 -0.45
C GLU A 2 -30.10 -51.54 -1.92
N VAL A 3 -30.85 -50.47 -2.16
CA VAL A 3 -30.99 -49.90 -3.51
C VAL A 3 -29.66 -49.23 -3.85
N GLU A 4 -28.89 -49.81 -4.76
CA GLU A 4 -27.66 -49.19 -5.28
C GLU A 4 -28.04 -47.98 -6.16
N GLU A 5 -28.08 -46.79 -5.54
CA GLU A 5 -28.40 -45.51 -6.20
C GLU A 5 -27.49 -45.27 -7.43
N ASP A 6 -26.21 -45.64 -7.35
CA ASP A 6 -25.22 -45.46 -8.42
C ASP A 6 -25.56 -46.22 -9.72
N LYS A 7 -26.19 -47.40 -9.62
CA LYS A 7 -26.66 -48.16 -10.80
C LYS A 7 -27.83 -47.47 -11.48
N LEU A 8 -28.74 -46.89 -10.69
CA LEU A 8 -29.94 -46.20 -11.17
C LEU A 8 -29.59 -44.87 -11.84
N THR A 9 -28.48 -44.24 -11.46
CA THR A 9 -27.99 -42.98 -12.03
C THR A 9 -27.01 -43.15 -13.20
N SER A 10 -26.64 -44.39 -13.56
CA SER A 10 -25.68 -44.64 -14.64
C SER A 10 -26.27 -44.31 -16.02
N GLU A 11 -25.45 -43.75 -16.92
CA GLU A 11 -25.87 -43.38 -18.29
C GLU A 11 -26.27 -44.57 -19.16
N SER A 12 -25.84 -45.79 -18.80
CA SER A 12 -26.14 -47.05 -19.50
C SER A 12 -27.22 -47.89 -18.81
N PHE A 13 -28.01 -47.29 -17.92
CA PHE A 13 -29.06 -48.00 -17.18
C PHE A 13 -30.17 -48.52 -18.11
N ASP A 14 -30.35 -49.85 -18.13
CA ASP A 14 -31.48 -50.50 -18.80
C ASP A 14 -32.52 -51.01 -17.79
N VAL A 15 -33.70 -50.40 -17.84
CA VAL A 15 -34.86 -50.74 -17.01
C VAL A 15 -35.26 -52.20 -17.17
N HIS A 16 -35.20 -52.75 -18.38
CA HIS A 16 -35.69 -54.11 -18.65
C HIS A 16 -34.77 -55.18 -18.08
N THR A 17 -33.45 -55.00 -18.20
CA THR A 17 -32.46 -55.89 -17.60
C THR A 17 -32.52 -55.80 -16.07
N TYR A 18 -32.61 -54.59 -15.52
CA TYR A 18 -32.73 -54.38 -14.06
C TYR A 18 -33.96 -55.06 -13.45
N ILE A 19 -35.16 -54.88 -14.06
CA ILE A 19 -36.39 -55.51 -13.55
C ILE A 19 -36.30 -57.05 -13.66
N ARG A 20 -35.68 -57.58 -14.72
CA ARG A 20 -35.49 -59.03 -14.89
C ARG A 20 -34.60 -59.61 -13.80
N ASP A 21 -33.52 -58.93 -13.46
CA ASP A 21 -32.58 -59.37 -12.42
C ASP A 21 -33.24 -59.30 -11.04
N VAL A 22 -33.93 -58.20 -10.72
CA VAL A 22 -34.68 -58.04 -9.46
C VAL A 22 -35.79 -59.09 -9.33
N ALA A 23 -36.51 -59.40 -10.41
CA ALA A 23 -37.57 -60.41 -10.41
C ALA A 23 -37.04 -61.84 -10.33
N ARG A 24 -35.79 -62.09 -10.75
CA ARG A 24 -35.12 -63.40 -10.65
C ARG A 24 -34.57 -63.64 -9.24
N GLU A 25 -34.22 -62.58 -8.53
CA GLU A 25 -33.59 -62.64 -7.21
C GLU A 25 -34.61 -62.57 -6.06
N MET A 26 -35.78 -61.93 -6.28
CA MET A 26 -36.86 -61.82 -5.29
C MET A 26 -37.98 -62.83 -5.54
N ASP A 27 -38.01 -63.91 -4.75
CA ASP A 27 -39.05 -64.97 -4.85
C ASP A 27 -40.37 -64.60 -4.14
N SER A 28 -40.35 -63.57 -3.28
CA SER A 28 -41.48 -63.17 -2.43
C SER A 28 -42.15 -61.88 -2.88
N SER A 29 -43.49 -61.90 -2.99
CA SER A 29 -44.30 -60.69 -3.23
C SER A 29 -44.09 -59.61 -2.16
N MET A 30 -43.73 -59.99 -0.93
CA MET A 30 -43.45 -59.04 0.14
C MET A 30 -42.11 -58.33 -0.04
N GLU A 31 -41.10 -59.01 -0.56
CA GLU A 31 -39.78 -58.43 -0.84
C GLU A 31 -39.85 -57.45 -2.01
N LEU A 32 -40.57 -57.82 -3.08
CA LEU A 32 -40.80 -56.93 -4.22
C LEU A 32 -41.53 -55.65 -3.82
N LYS A 33 -42.51 -55.74 -2.91
CA LYS A 33 -43.21 -54.57 -2.36
C LYS A 33 -42.31 -53.70 -1.50
N ARG A 34 -41.39 -54.29 -0.72
CA ARG A 34 -40.40 -53.55 0.07
C ARG A 34 -39.39 -52.83 -0.83
N HIS A 35 -38.89 -53.51 -1.86
CA HIS A 35 -37.96 -52.92 -2.84
C HIS A 35 -38.59 -51.76 -3.60
N LYS A 36 -39.85 -51.93 -4.04
CA LYS A 36 -40.62 -50.85 -4.66
C LYS A 36 -40.72 -49.62 -3.75
N ARG A 37 -41.01 -49.81 -2.45
CA ARG A 37 -41.07 -48.69 -1.49
C ARG A 37 -39.71 -48.03 -1.32
N ALA A 38 -38.64 -48.82 -1.20
CA ALA A 38 -37.29 -48.26 -1.08
C ALA A 38 -36.92 -47.40 -2.30
N ILE A 39 -37.26 -47.85 -3.52
CA ILE A 39 -37.06 -47.04 -4.75
C ILE A 39 -37.91 -45.76 -4.71
N GLN A 40 -39.15 -45.83 -4.23
CA GLN A 40 -40.01 -44.64 -4.09
C GLN A 40 -39.44 -43.63 -3.09
N GLU A 41 -38.95 -44.09 -1.93
CA GLU A 41 -38.32 -43.24 -0.93
C GLU A 41 -37.04 -42.57 -1.46
N VAL A 42 -36.19 -43.33 -2.16
CA VAL A 42 -34.99 -42.81 -2.84
C VAL A 42 -35.37 -41.76 -3.90
N ALA A 43 -36.41 -42.01 -4.69
CA ALA A 43 -36.88 -41.07 -5.70
C ALA A 43 -37.41 -39.76 -5.07
N GLU A 44 -38.22 -39.86 -4.01
CA GLU A 44 -38.74 -38.69 -3.28
C GLU A 44 -37.61 -37.88 -2.64
N HIS A 45 -36.65 -38.54 -1.99
CA HIS A 45 -35.50 -37.91 -1.38
C HIS A 45 -34.60 -37.23 -2.43
N THR A 46 -34.38 -37.86 -3.58
CA THR A 46 -33.60 -37.30 -4.69
C THR A 46 -34.30 -36.07 -5.28
N ALA A 47 -35.63 -36.13 -5.48
CA ALA A 47 -36.40 -34.98 -5.95
C ALA A 47 -36.31 -33.79 -4.98
N GLN A 48 -36.37 -34.05 -3.68
CA GLN A 48 -36.23 -33.02 -2.65
C GLN A 48 -34.81 -32.42 -2.65
N LYS A 49 -33.77 -33.25 -2.74
CA LYS A 49 -32.37 -32.81 -2.84
C LYS A 49 -32.13 -31.98 -4.09
N LEU A 50 -32.62 -32.41 -5.25
CA LEU A 50 -32.49 -31.68 -6.50
C LEU A 50 -33.13 -30.29 -6.38
N LYS A 51 -34.35 -30.24 -5.82
CA LYS A 51 -35.04 -28.98 -5.57
C LYS A 51 -34.20 -28.06 -4.67
N GLN A 52 -33.71 -28.57 -3.54
CA GLN A 52 -32.86 -27.80 -2.63
C GLN A 52 -31.58 -27.29 -3.31
N ASN A 53 -30.92 -28.13 -4.10
CA ASN A 53 -29.71 -27.76 -4.84
C ASN A 53 -29.99 -26.66 -5.86
N VAL A 54 -31.09 -26.75 -6.62
CA VAL A 54 -31.51 -25.70 -7.56
C VAL A 54 -31.77 -24.38 -6.84
N TYR A 55 -32.48 -24.39 -5.70
CA TYR A 55 -32.71 -23.17 -4.92
C TYR A 55 -31.41 -22.56 -4.39
N GLN A 56 -30.49 -23.39 -3.89
CA GLN A 56 -29.20 -22.94 -3.39
C GLN A 56 -28.34 -22.33 -4.51
N ASN A 57 -28.25 -23.01 -5.66
CA ASN A 57 -27.51 -22.51 -6.81
C ASN A 57 -28.11 -21.21 -7.34
N TYR A 58 -29.44 -21.09 -7.37
CA TYR A 58 -30.11 -19.87 -7.80
C TYR A 58 -29.89 -18.70 -6.83
N ALA A 59 -29.95 -18.96 -5.52
CA ALA A 59 -29.63 -17.95 -4.50
C ALA A 59 -28.18 -17.49 -4.59
N LEU A 60 -27.24 -18.43 -4.77
CA LEU A 60 -25.83 -18.13 -4.96
C LEU A 60 -25.62 -17.29 -6.24
N PHE A 61 -26.21 -17.70 -7.36
CA PHE A 61 -26.15 -16.95 -8.61
C PHE A 61 -26.64 -15.51 -8.44
N ILE A 62 -27.79 -15.30 -7.80
CA ILE A 62 -28.32 -13.96 -7.54
C ILE A 62 -27.34 -13.14 -6.68
N ASN A 63 -26.83 -13.73 -5.59
CA ASN A 63 -25.92 -13.01 -4.68
C ASN A 63 -24.62 -12.65 -5.38
N THR A 64 -24.01 -13.59 -6.11
CA THR A 64 -22.81 -13.33 -6.90
C THR A 64 -23.07 -12.28 -7.98
N SER A 65 -24.20 -12.32 -8.69
CA SER A 65 -24.55 -11.27 -9.66
C SER A 65 -24.68 -9.89 -9.01
N LYS A 66 -25.27 -9.80 -7.81
CA LYS A 66 -25.36 -8.53 -7.07
C LYS A 66 -23.99 -8.02 -6.65
N GLU A 67 -23.11 -8.89 -6.17
CA GLU A 67 -21.73 -8.53 -5.81
C GLU A 67 -20.94 -8.04 -7.02
N ILE A 68 -21.07 -8.71 -8.17
CA ILE A 68 -20.44 -8.27 -9.44
C ILE A 68 -20.95 -6.88 -9.83
N SER A 69 -22.27 -6.63 -9.76
CA SER A 69 -22.82 -5.31 -10.06
C SER A 69 -22.37 -4.23 -9.08
N SER A 70 -22.21 -4.56 -7.79
CA SER A 70 -21.65 -3.64 -6.80
C SER A 70 -20.21 -3.28 -7.12
N LEU A 71 -19.38 -4.28 -7.44
CA LEU A 71 -17.99 -4.09 -7.83
C LEU A 71 -17.87 -3.25 -9.11
N GLU A 72 -18.73 -3.49 -10.11
CA GLU A 72 -18.76 -2.69 -11.33
C GLU A 72 -19.04 -1.20 -11.04
N ALA A 73 -19.99 -0.92 -10.14
CA ALA A 73 -20.30 0.45 -9.73
C ALA A 73 -19.11 1.11 -9.00
N GLU A 74 -18.45 0.39 -8.09
CA GLU A 74 -17.25 0.88 -7.40
C GLU A 74 -16.08 1.13 -8.36
N MET A 75 -15.85 0.23 -9.31
CA MET A 75 -14.82 0.40 -10.35
C MET A 75 -15.11 1.60 -11.23
N TYR A 76 -16.37 1.83 -11.60
CA TYR A 76 -16.78 3.01 -12.34
C TYR A 76 -16.49 4.29 -11.56
N GLN A 77 -16.84 4.33 -10.27
CA GLN A 77 -16.56 5.47 -9.40
C GLN A 77 -15.05 5.72 -9.29
N LEU A 78 -14.24 4.67 -9.16
CA LEU A 78 -12.78 4.79 -9.10
C LEU A 78 -12.21 5.32 -10.42
N SER A 79 -12.68 4.81 -11.56
CA SER A 79 -12.30 5.32 -12.88
C SER A 79 -12.67 6.79 -13.05
N HIS A 80 -13.82 7.21 -12.52
CA HIS A 80 -14.25 8.61 -12.55
C HIS A 80 -13.31 9.49 -11.72
N MET A 81 -13.02 9.10 -10.48
CA MET A 81 -12.08 9.83 -9.61
C MET A 81 -10.68 9.93 -10.23
N LEU A 82 -10.19 8.88 -10.89
CA LEU A 82 -8.91 8.91 -11.59
C LEU A 82 -8.92 9.90 -12.77
N ASN A 83 -9.99 9.92 -13.56
CA ASN A 83 -10.13 10.89 -14.65
C ASN A 83 -10.22 12.33 -14.13
N GLU A 84 -10.94 12.57 -13.03
CA GLU A 84 -10.98 13.88 -12.38
C GLU A 84 -9.59 14.29 -11.88
N HIS A 85 -8.86 13.37 -11.24
CA HIS A 85 -7.50 13.63 -10.78
C HIS A 85 -6.53 13.93 -11.94
N GLU A 86 -6.62 13.19 -13.03
CA GLU A 86 -5.82 13.43 -14.23
C GLU A 86 -6.13 14.79 -14.85
N SER A 87 -7.42 15.19 -14.88
CA SER A 87 -7.84 16.52 -15.30
C SER A 87 -7.27 17.61 -14.40
N LEU A 88 -7.45 17.50 -13.08
CA LEU A 88 -6.95 18.47 -12.10
C LEU A 88 -5.42 18.60 -12.16
N THR A 89 -4.72 17.48 -12.34
CA THR A 89 -3.25 17.49 -12.48
C THR A 89 -2.83 18.21 -13.77
N ARG A 90 -3.54 17.97 -14.88
CA ARG A 90 -3.31 18.72 -16.13
C ARG A 90 -3.60 20.19 -15.98
N ASP A 91 -4.69 20.55 -15.31
CA ASP A 91 -5.05 21.95 -15.07
C ASP A 91 -4.00 22.65 -14.20
N LEU A 92 -3.53 22.01 -13.12
CA LEU A 92 -2.43 22.52 -12.30
C LEU A 92 -1.11 22.64 -13.10
N SER A 93 -0.79 21.66 -13.93
CA SER A 93 0.37 21.72 -14.82
C SER A 93 0.26 22.88 -15.81
N ASN A 94 -0.93 23.10 -16.37
CA ASN A 94 -1.17 24.21 -17.30
C ASN A 94 -1.08 25.56 -16.58
N VAL A 95 -1.62 25.68 -15.37
CA VAL A 95 -1.47 26.89 -14.54
C VAL A 95 0.00 27.15 -14.19
N ALA A 96 0.75 26.11 -13.83
CA ALA A 96 2.18 26.24 -13.56
C ALA A 96 2.95 26.68 -14.81
N LEU A 97 2.65 26.10 -15.98
CA LEU A 97 3.25 26.51 -17.27
C LEU A 97 2.89 27.95 -17.64
N SER A 98 1.63 28.36 -17.46
CA SER A 98 1.20 29.74 -17.70
C SER A 98 1.77 30.75 -16.70
N ALA A 99 2.01 30.33 -15.45
CA ALA A 99 2.73 31.16 -14.48
C ALA A 99 4.21 31.34 -14.88
N VAL A 100 4.85 30.29 -15.41
CA VAL A 100 6.21 30.37 -15.97
C VAL A 100 6.27 31.32 -17.18
N GLU A 101 5.24 31.37 -18.02
CA GLU A 101 5.18 32.32 -19.15
C GLU A 101 4.94 33.77 -18.71
N ALA A 102 4.26 34.00 -17.58
CA ALA A 102 4.03 35.33 -17.02
C ALA A 102 5.26 35.91 -16.28
N GLU A 103 6.20 35.07 -15.84
CA GLU A 103 7.40 35.47 -15.10
C GLU A 103 8.66 35.65 -15.95
N ILE A 104 8.57 35.56 -17.29
CA ILE A 104 9.70 35.92 -18.21
C ILE A 104 10.04 37.44 -18.15
N GLY A 105 9.30 38.22 -17.36
CA GLY A 105 9.49 39.66 -17.17
C GLY A 105 10.36 40.10 -15.98
N ASP A 106 10.78 39.23 -15.06
CA ASP A 106 11.62 39.66 -13.94
C ASP A 106 12.70 38.65 -13.55
N ALA A 107 13.91 39.17 -13.37
CA ALA A 107 15.15 38.43 -13.38
C ALA A 107 15.53 37.98 -11.96
N GLY A 108 15.78 36.68 -11.76
CA GLY A 108 16.47 36.23 -10.55
C GLY A 108 16.45 34.73 -10.26
N THR A 109 17.34 33.97 -10.90
CA THR A 109 17.88 32.69 -10.40
C THR A 109 16.86 31.61 -10.01
N GLU A 110 16.22 31.01 -11.01
CA GLU A 110 15.61 29.67 -10.95
C GLU A 110 16.72 28.59 -10.89
N ALA A 111 17.35 28.43 -9.73
CA ALA A 111 18.16 27.27 -9.40
C ALA A 111 17.47 26.51 -8.26
N GLU A 112 16.85 25.39 -8.61
CA GLU A 112 16.52 24.29 -7.70
C GLU A 112 15.67 24.66 -6.47
N LYS A 113 14.48 25.22 -6.68
CA LYS A 113 13.40 25.12 -5.67
C LYS A 113 12.95 23.66 -5.60
N HIS A 114 13.72 22.82 -4.91
CA HIS A 114 13.22 21.53 -4.47
C HIS A 114 11.99 21.78 -3.61
N SER A 115 10.82 21.36 -4.11
CA SER A 115 9.57 21.55 -3.40
C SER A 115 9.68 20.91 -2.02
N ILE A 116 9.33 21.66 -0.97
CA ILE A 116 9.32 21.18 0.42
C ILE A 116 8.46 19.90 0.57
N ALA A 117 7.55 19.66 -0.38
CA ALA A 117 6.75 18.44 -0.50
C ALA A 117 7.60 17.16 -0.63
N SER A 118 8.78 17.21 -1.24
CA SER A 118 9.69 16.05 -1.34
C SER A 118 10.22 15.59 0.03
N LEU A 119 10.16 16.44 1.06
CA LEU A 119 10.50 16.05 2.44
C LEU A 119 9.47 15.08 3.02
N LEU A 120 8.18 15.24 2.68
CA LEU A 120 7.10 14.37 3.18
C LEU A 120 7.22 12.93 2.66
N GLU A 121 7.82 12.75 1.49
CA GLU A 121 8.07 11.42 0.92
C GLU A 121 9.28 10.72 1.55
N THR A 122 10.25 11.49 2.03
CA THR A 122 11.57 10.98 2.45
C THR A 122 11.77 10.94 3.96
N VAL A 123 11.09 11.82 4.71
CA VAL A 123 11.24 12.01 6.15
C VAL A 123 9.91 11.78 6.88
N GLU A 124 9.92 10.89 7.87
CA GLU A 124 8.76 10.65 8.73
C GLU A 124 8.64 11.75 9.79
N GLY A 125 7.45 12.32 9.96
CA GLY A 125 7.16 13.26 11.05
C GLY A 125 7.53 14.72 10.77
N CYS A 126 7.75 15.10 9.52
CA CYS A 126 8.09 16.48 9.11
C CYS A 126 6.88 17.35 8.74
N SER A 127 5.64 16.91 8.97
CA SER A 127 4.42 17.64 8.57
C SER A 127 4.33 19.04 9.17
N SER A 128 4.70 19.19 10.44
CA SER A 128 4.73 20.50 11.13
C SER A 128 5.74 21.48 10.53
N VAL A 129 6.77 20.98 9.84
CA VAL A 129 7.77 21.83 9.17
C VAL A 129 7.25 22.30 7.82
N THR A 130 6.54 21.43 7.09
CA THR A 130 6.00 21.70 5.75
C THR A 130 4.72 22.52 5.74
N GLU A 131 3.96 22.54 6.84
CA GLU A 131 2.69 23.27 6.98
C GLU A 131 2.87 24.80 7.07
N VAL A 132 4.09 25.28 7.34
CA VAL A 132 4.34 26.72 7.49
C VAL A 132 4.47 27.37 6.09
N PRO A 133 3.60 28.34 5.76
CA PRO A 133 3.60 28.97 4.45
C PRO A 133 4.86 29.80 4.24
N GLY A 134 5.40 29.79 3.01
CA GLY A 134 6.60 30.54 2.64
C GLY A 134 7.93 29.86 2.95
N ARG A 135 7.91 28.62 3.47
CA ARG A 135 9.13 27.81 3.61
C ARG A 135 9.50 27.12 2.30
N PHE A 136 10.78 27.18 1.96
CA PHE A 136 11.34 26.45 0.82
C PHE A 136 12.66 25.80 1.21
N LEU A 137 12.96 24.67 0.57
CA LEU A 137 14.21 23.96 0.77
C LEU A 137 15.31 24.64 -0.04
N ILE A 138 16.41 25.02 0.62
CA ILE A 138 17.60 25.59 -0.01
C ILE A 138 18.60 24.48 -0.33
N TYR A 139 18.85 23.58 0.62
CA TYR A 139 19.89 22.56 0.44
C TYR A 139 19.61 21.30 1.26
N SER A 140 20.06 20.15 0.78
CA SER A 140 19.99 18.89 1.51
C SER A 140 21.29 18.12 1.40
N SER A 141 21.83 17.67 2.53
CA SER A 141 23.05 16.87 2.56
C SER A 141 23.02 15.80 3.65
N ALA A 142 23.77 14.73 3.40
CA ALA A 142 24.04 13.71 4.42
C ALA A 142 25.25 14.16 5.26
N LEU A 143 25.13 14.07 6.58
CA LEU A 143 26.17 14.39 7.54
C LEU A 143 26.34 13.24 8.53
N THR A 144 27.54 13.08 9.07
CA THR A 144 27.77 12.17 10.19
C THR A 144 27.90 12.99 11.47
N GLU A 145 27.06 12.68 12.46
CA GLU A 145 27.17 13.26 13.80
C GLU A 145 28.30 12.56 14.56
N LEU A 146 29.22 13.35 15.10
CA LEU A 146 30.37 12.91 15.87
C LEU A 146 30.20 13.30 17.34
N HIS A 147 30.74 12.47 18.22
CA HIS A 147 30.80 12.79 19.64
C HIS A 147 31.82 13.91 19.89
N GLN A 148 31.44 14.93 20.67
CA GLN A 148 32.26 16.14 20.85
C GLN A 148 33.62 15.89 21.51
N GLU A 149 33.73 14.89 22.39
CA GLU A 149 34.95 14.63 23.16
C GLU A 149 35.79 13.48 22.59
N THR A 150 35.13 12.46 22.03
CA THR A 150 35.79 11.22 21.57
C THR A 150 35.99 11.19 20.06
N HIS A 151 35.33 12.09 19.32
CA HIS A 151 35.32 12.13 17.86
C HIS A 151 34.88 10.82 17.21
N GLU A 152 34.12 9.99 17.93
CA GLU A 152 33.55 8.76 17.41
C GLU A 152 32.24 9.04 16.66
N GLU A 153 31.98 8.28 15.60
CA GLU A 153 30.75 8.38 14.82
C GLU A 153 29.54 7.90 15.64
N VAL A 154 28.61 8.81 15.92
CA VAL A 154 27.39 8.52 16.68
C VAL A 154 26.31 8.02 15.73
N GLN A 155 25.98 8.80 14.71
CA GLN A 155 24.91 8.46 13.78
C GLN A 155 25.02 9.19 12.43
N LEU A 156 24.43 8.59 11.40
CA LEU A 156 24.23 9.24 10.11
C LEU A 156 22.92 10.04 10.15
N VAL A 157 23.04 11.33 9.83
CA VAL A 157 21.92 12.26 9.77
C VAL A 157 21.80 12.87 8.39
N GLN A 158 20.59 13.29 8.05
CA GLN A 158 20.30 14.09 6.87
C GLN A 158 19.92 15.50 7.34
N ALA A 159 20.68 16.49 6.90
CA ALA A 159 20.39 17.89 7.16
C ALA A 159 19.67 18.51 5.96
N PHE A 160 18.63 19.28 6.26
CA PHE A 160 17.84 20.03 5.29
C PHE A 160 17.83 21.50 5.70
N LEU A 161 18.48 22.33 4.90
CA LEU A 161 18.52 23.77 5.10
C LEU A 161 17.30 24.40 4.42
N LEU A 162 16.43 25.00 5.23
CA LEU A 162 15.30 25.80 4.80
C LEU A 162 15.68 27.29 4.86
N ASN A 163 14.80 28.16 4.38
CA ASN A 163 15.00 29.60 4.41
C ASN A 163 15.02 30.23 5.81
N ASP A 164 14.33 29.63 6.79
CA ASP A 164 14.24 30.13 8.17
C ASP A 164 14.84 29.18 9.22
N SER A 165 15.10 27.93 8.84
CA SER A 165 15.44 26.87 9.78
C SER A 165 16.33 25.78 9.17
N LEU A 166 17.06 25.06 10.02
CA LEU A 166 17.82 23.87 9.70
C LEU A 166 17.12 22.65 10.32
N MET A 167 16.63 21.74 9.49
CA MET A 167 16.04 20.49 9.95
C MET A 167 17.08 19.37 9.93
N VAL A 168 17.16 18.61 11.03
CA VAL A 168 18.02 17.43 11.15
C VAL A 168 17.15 16.18 11.29
N SER A 169 17.46 15.16 10.49
CA SER A 169 16.73 13.89 10.48
C SER A 169 17.70 12.71 10.64
N SER A 170 17.35 11.75 11.49
CA SER A 170 18.15 10.55 11.72
C SER A 170 17.86 9.46 10.68
N HIS A 171 18.86 8.69 10.26
CA HIS A 171 18.67 7.60 9.30
C HIS A 171 18.02 6.37 9.95
N ILE A 172 16.91 5.87 9.37
CA ILE A 172 16.17 4.71 9.91
C ILE A 172 16.87 3.40 9.50
N ARG A 173 17.45 2.68 10.48
CA ARG A 173 18.15 1.39 10.25
C ARG A 173 17.20 0.20 10.01
N ARG A 174 15.98 0.21 10.56
CA ARG A 174 15.00 -0.88 10.44
C ARG A 174 13.77 -0.40 9.66
N ARG A 175 13.76 -0.59 8.35
CA ARG A 175 12.72 -0.05 7.46
C ARG A 175 11.44 -0.89 7.42
N LYS A 176 10.30 -0.20 7.41
CA LYS A 176 9.00 -0.66 6.90
C LYS A 176 8.40 0.49 6.06
N GLY A 177 8.73 0.56 4.78
CA GLY A 177 8.16 1.55 3.85
C GLY A 177 9.18 2.40 3.06
N PRO A 178 8.70 3.36 2.25
CA PRO A 178 9.52 4.21 1.38
C PRO A 178 10.33 5.26 2.15
N VAL A 179 9.91 5.57 3.37
CA VAL A 179 10.51 6.62 4.22
C VAL A 179 11.89 6.19 4.72
N ARG A 180 12.87 7.08 4.55
CA ARG A 180 14.30 6.78 4.76
C ARG A 180 14.84 7.40 6.04
N TYR A 181 14.26 8.50 6.47
CA TYR A 181 14.72 9.30 7.60
C TYR A 181 13.59 9.57 8.58
N LYS A 182 13.94 9.79 9.83
CA LYS A 182 13.00 10.18 10.89
C LYS A 182 13.34 11.59 11.36
N PHE A 183 12.35 12.48 11.39
CA PHE A 183 12.50 13.81 11.96
C PHE A 183 13.08 13.73 13.37
N GLN A 184 14.16 14.47 13.64
CA GLN A 184 14.84 14.49 14.92
C GLN A 184 14.74 15.87 15.58
N ALA A 185 15.10 16.92 14.86
CA ALA A 185 15.09 18.28 15.39
C ALA A 185 14.91 19.32 14.27
N LEU A 186 14.38 20.48 14.66
CA LEU A 186 14.29 21.68 13.83
C LEU A 186 14.95 22.82 14.61
N TYR A 187 15.88 23.52 13.95
CA TYR A 187 16.65 24.59 14.55
C TYR A 187 16.43 25.89 13.79
N GLU A 188 16.07 26.97 14.47
CA GLU A 188 15.93 28.30 13.85
C GLU A 188 17.32 28.86 13.56
N LEU A 189 17.50 29.45 12.36
CA LEU A 189 18.79 29.98 11.96
C LEU A 189 19.25 31.15 12.84
N ASP A 190 18.31 31.91 13.41
CA ASP A 190 18.57 33.08 14.26
C ASP A 190 19.31 32.71 15.56
N ASN A 191 19.08 31.50 16.07
CA ASN A 191 19.63 31.02 17.35
C ASN A 191 20.80 30.04 17.17
N MET A 192 21.31 29.92 15.94
CA MET A 192 22.33 28.95 15.57
C MET A 192 23.63 29.66 15.21
N ALA A 193 24.77 29.13 15.66
CA ALA A 193 26.08 29.53 15.18
C ALA A 193 26.86 28.32 14.63
N ILE A 194 27.56 28.52 13.51
CA ILE A 194 28.38 27.49 12.87
C ILE A 194 29.84 27.86 13.07
N VAL A 195 30.63 26.91 13.57
CA VAL A 195 32.08 27.05 13.76
C VAL A 195 32.78 25.98 12.97
N GLU A 196 33.59 26.38 12.01
CA GLU A 196 34.45 25.46 11.26
C GLU A 196 35.51 24.86 12.20
N VAL A 197 35.68 23.54 12.15
CA VAL A 197 36.73 22.84 12.89
C VAL A 197 37.89 22.58 11.93
N LYS A 198 39.10 22.94 12.34
CA LYS A 198 40.30 22.71 11.52
C LYS A 198 40.51 21.22 11.29
N ASP A 199 40.87 20.89 10.06
CA ASP A 199 41.19 19.52 9.67
C ASP A 199 42.37 18.97 10.49
N SER A 200 42.24 17.69 10.84
CA SER A 200 43.26 16.88 11.51
C SER A 200 43.32 15.51 10.82
N ASP A 201 44.24 14.64 11.24
CA ASP A 201 44.42 13.31 10.65
C ASP A 201 43.15 12.42 10.76
N ALA A 202 42.30 12.69 11.76
CA ALA A 202 41.05 11.95 12.02
C ALA A 202 39.76 12.74 11.68
N LEU A 203 39.84 14.05 11.49
CA LEU A 203 38.69 14.93 11.24
C LEU A 203 38.92 15.71 9.96
N ARG A 204 38.10 15.49 8.95
CA ARG A 204 38.13 16.27 7.71
C ARG A 204 36.74 16.79 7.41
N ASN A 205 36.63 18.06 7.01
CA ASN A 205 35.36 18.73 6.71
C ASN A 205 34.38 18.69 7.89
N ALA A 206 34.90 18.92 9.10
CA ALA A 206 34.11 18.92 10.31
C ALA A 206 33.71 20.36 10.69
N PHE A 207 32.49 20.52 11.17
CA PHE A 207 31.99 21.79 11.68
C PHE A 207 31.11 21.56 12.89
N LYS A 208 31.13 22.52 13.81
CA LYS A 208 30.39 22.50 15.06
C LYS A 208 29.21 23.44 14.94
N ILE A 209 28.01 22.93 15.20
CA ILE A 209 26.81 23.74 15.35
C ILE A 209 26.63 24.02 16.84
N LEU A 210 26.47 25.30 17.18
CA LEU A 210 26.20 25.80 18.52
C LEU A 210 24.74 26.26 18.59
N MET A 211 23.99 25.66 19.51
CA MET A 211 22.55 25.85 19.69
C MET A 211 22.30 25.94 21.20
N PHE A 212 22.42 27.13 21.79
CA PHE A 212 22.44 27.25 23.26
C PHE A 212 21.26 26.51 23.93
N PRO A 213 21.52 25.63 24.92
CA PRO A 213 22.81 25.35 25.58
C PRO A 213 23.65 24.24 24.94
N ASP A 214 23.13 23.57 23.92
CA ASP A 214 23.69 22.39 23.31
C ASP A 214 24.68 22.71 22.18
N SER A 215 25.48 21.72 21.84
CA SER A 215 26.30 21.77 20.65
C SER A 215 26.43 20.40 20.02
N HIS A 216 26.59 20.37 18.70
CA HIS A 216 26.77 19.15 17.94
C HIS A 216 27.94 19.31 16.98
N LEU A 217 28.76 18.25 16.88
CA LEU A 217 29.84 18.17 15.91
C LEU A 217 29.36 17.33 14.73
N TYR A 218 29.44 17.89 13.54
CA TYR A 218 29.06 17.20 12.32
C TYR A 218 30.26 17.13 11.37
N GLN A 219 30.30 16.05 10.60
CA GLN A 219 31.25 15.84 9.53
C GLN A 219 30.50 15.72 8.21
N ALA A 220 30.88 16.56 7.25
CA ALA A 220 30.36 16.45 5.90
C ALA A 220 31.10 15.35 5.14
N THR A 221 30.36 14.51 4.42
CA THR A 221 30.96 13.60 3.45
C THR A 221 31.54 14.41 2.30
N ALA A 222 32.83 14.25 2.02
CA ALA A 222 33.48 14.89 0.88
C ALA A 222 32.92 14.33 -0.44
N THR A 223 31.83 14.88 -0.94
CA THR A 223 31.44 14.73 -2.34
C THR A 223 31.85 16.00 -3.07
N VAL A 224 33.12 16.01 -3.51
CA VAL A 224 33.52 16.86 -4.63
C VAL A 224 32.81 16.31 -5.85
N SER A 225 31.91 17.10 -6.44
CA SER A 225 31.45 16.96 -7.83
C SER A 225 31.93 18.17 -8.59
#